data_AF-A0A662JSX1-F1
#
_entry.id   AF-A0A662JSX1-F1
#
_cell.length_a   1.000
_cell.length_b   1.000
_cell.length_c   1.000
_cell.angle_alpha   90.00
_cell.angle_beta   90.00
_cell.angle_gamma   90.00
#
_symmetry.space_group_name_H-M   'P 1'
#
loop_
_entity.id
_entity.type
_entity.pdbx_description
1 polymer ?
#
loop_
_entity_poly.entity_id
_entity_poly.type
_entity_poly.pdbx_seq_one_letter_code
_entity_poly.pdbx_strand_id
1 'polypeptide(L)'
;MADYSLFSDETLVLCFHIKDANDSIYLPSEAHINLSYQSDCGVGEFDEDSENKYVYFFFKPNISNRETGYITLHLNGTVRLGEKKVVFHDTEKIYLLFKDFS
;
A
#
# COMPACT_ATOMS: atom_id res chain seq x y z
N MET A 1 -11.17 10.74 1.31
CA MET A 1 -11.17 9.29 1.55
C MET A 1 -11.54 8.63 0.24
N ALA A 2 -10.68 7.75 -0.27
CA ALA A 2 -10.96 7.00 -1.47
C ALA A 2 -11.72 5.73 -1.08
N ASP A 3 -12.95 5.60 -1.59
CA ASP A 3 -13.78 4.41 -1.42
C ASP A 3 -13.72 3.61 -2.73
N TYR A 4 -13.21 2.38 -2.67
CA TYR A 4 -13.11 1.50 -3.84
C TYR A 4 -14.18 0.43 -3.78
N SER A 5 -14.89 0.22 -4.88
CA SER A 5 -15.76 -0.95 -5.06
C SER A 5 -14.97 -2.12 -5.62
N LEU A 6 -15.10 -3.31 -5.03
CA LEU A 6 -14.38 -4.51 -5.44
C LEU A 6 -15.31 -5.72 -5.40
N PHE A 7 -15.37 -6.52 -6.46
CA PHE A 7 -16.04 -7.83 -6.41
C PHE A 7 -15.17 -8.84 -5.65
N SER A 8 -15.77 -9.90 -5.12
CA SER A 8 -15.07 -10.88 -4.28
C SER A 8 -14.02 -11.72 -5.02
N ASP A 9 -14.11 -11.80 -6.35
CA ASP A 9 -13.16 -12.49 -7.23
C ASP A 9 -12.11 -11.56 -7.85
N GLU A 10 -12.24 -10.25 -7.66
CA GLU A 10 -11.30 -9.25 -8.19
C GLU A 10 -10.06 -9.10 -7.30
N THR A 11 -8.96 -8.69 -7.94
CA THR A 11 -7.74 -8.26 -7.26
C THR A 11 -7.64 -6.75 -7.36
N LEU A 12 -7.58 -6.06 -6.23
CA LEU A 12 -7.24 -4.65 -6.19
C LEU A 12 -5.73 -4.51 -6.39
N VAL A 13 -5.33 -3.65 -7.33
CA VAL A 13 -3.93 -3.30 -7.54
C VAL A 13 -3.77 -1.81 -7.28
N LEU A 14 -3.00 -1.48 -6.24
CA LEU A 14 -2.57 -0.11 -6.00
C LEU A 14 -1.16 0.06 -6.55
N CYS A 15 -0.94 1.11 -7.33
CA CYS A 15 0.35 1.46 -7.88
C CYS A 15 0.71 2.86 -7.41
N PHE A 16 1.88 3.01 -6.80
CA PHE A 16 2.33 4.29 -6.27
C PHE A 16 3.84 4.46 -6.36
N HIS A 17 4.26 5.72 -6.29
CA HIS A 17 5.65 6.12 -6.15
C HIS A 17 5.92 6.62 -4.73
N ILE A 18 7.10 6.30 -4.20
CA ILE A 18 7.63 6.97 -3.01
C ILE A 18 8.54 8.10 -3.48
N LYS A 19 8.23 9.32 -3.03
CA LYS A 19 8.96 10.54 -3.39
C LYS A 19 9.44 11.27 -2.16
N ASP A 20 10.61 11.90 -2.26
CA ASP A 20 11.04 12.90 -1.27
C ASP A 20 10.51 14.31 -1.62
N ALA A 21 10.86 15.28 -0.78
CA ALA A 21 10.47 16.68 -0.97
C ALA A 21 11.08 17.35 -2.22
N ASN A 22 12.04 16.71 -2.89
CA ASN A 22 12.68 17.18 -4.12
C ASN A 22 12.20 16.40 -5.36
N ASP A 23 11.08 15.68 -5.26
CA ASP A 23 10.52 14.82 -6.32
C ASP A 23 11.42 13.66 -6.77
N SER A 24 12.45 13.32 -5.99
CA SER A 24 13.28 12.15 -6.28
C SER A 24 12.50 10.87 -5.93
N ILE A 25 12.51 9.90 -6.84
CA ILE A 25 11.77 8.64 -6.72
C ILE A 25 12.72 7.53 -6.25
N TYR A 26 12.26 6.79 -5.24
CA TYR A 26 13.02 5.70 -4.63
C TYR A 26 12.17 4.44 -4.52
N LEU A 27 12.83 3.29 -4.62
CA LEU A 27 12.25 2.04 -4.17
C LEU A 27 12.41 1.87 -2.65
N PRO A 28 11.49 1.16 -1.99
CA PRO A 28 11.63 0.85 -0.58
C PRO A 28 12.95 0.14 -0.25
N SER A 29 13.34 -0.83 -1.09
CA SER A 29 14.61 -1.55 -1.00
C SER A 29 15.86 -0.66 -1.09
N GLU A 30 15.80 0.43 -1.86
CA GLU A 30 16.90 1.41 -2.01
C GLU A 30 17.03 2.34 -0.80
N ALA A 31 15.91 2.66 -0.15
CA ALA A 31 15.82 3.73 0.85
C ALA A 31 15.70 3.22 2.30
N HIS A 32 15.86 1.91 2.53
CA HIS A 32 15.63 1.27 3.83
C HIS A 32 14.24 1.60 4.40
N ILE A 33 13.24 1.58 3.52
CA ILE A 33 11.84 1.77 3.86
C ILE A 33 11.20 0.39 3.91
N ASN A 34 10.55 0.10 5.03
CA ASN A 34 9.73 -1.08 5.19
C ASN A 34 8.28 -0.73 4.87
N LEU A 35 7.70 -1.49 3.95
CA LEU A 35 6.28 -1.50 3.69
C LEU A 35 5.63 -2.64 4.45
N SER A 36 4.53 -2.33 5.11
CA SER A 36 3.64 -3.35 5.66
C SER A 36 2.19 -2.91 5.50
N TYR A 37 1.27 -3.84 5.71
CA TYR A 37 -0.15 -3.52 5.70
C TYR A 37 -0.86 -4.29 6.81
N GLN A 38 -2.02 -3.78 7.18
CA GLN A 38 -3.01 -4.48 7.99
C GLN A 38 -4.32 -4.52 7.20
N SER A 39 -4.99 -5.66 7.20
CA SER A 39 -6.32 -5.79 6.62
C SER A 39 -7.21 -6.67 7.50
N ASP A 40 -8.51 -6.40 7.45
CA ASP A 40 -9.54 -7.21 8.07
C ASP A 40 -10.43 -7.95 7.04
N CYS A 41 -10.05 -7.91 5.76
CA CYS A 41 -10.89 -8.34 4.64
C CYS A 41 -10.13 -9.05 3.50
N GLY A 42 -8.84 -9.31 3.65
CA GLY A 42 -8.08 -9.99 2.60
C GLY A 42 -6.62 -10.15 2.93
N VAL A 43 -5.89 -10.60 1.92
CA VAL A 43 -4.43 -10.72 1.94
C VAL A 43 -3.87 -9.91 0.79
N GLY A 44 -2.72 -9.28 1.04
CA GLY A 44 -1.98 -8.55 0.04
C GLY A 44 -0.49 -8.82 0.06
N GLU A 45 0.14 -8.38 -1.01
CA GLU A 45 1.53 -8.61 -1.37
C GLU A 45 2.09 -7.32 -1.99
N PHE A 46 3.33 -6.99 -1.64
CA PHE A 46 4.07 -5.90 -2.27
C PHE A 46 5.03 -6.46 -3.31
N ASP A 47 5.13 -5.76 -4.44
CA ASP A 47 6.14 -6.01 -5.47
C ASP A 47 6.77 -4.68 -5.91
N GLU A 48 8.02 -4.75 -6.34
CA GLU A 48 8.82 -3.58 -6.75
C GLU A 48 9.23 -3.71 -8.22
N ASP A 49 8.87 -2.71 -9.03
CA ASP A 49 9.40 -2.59 -10.38
C ASP A 49 10.68 -1.74 -10.36
N SER A 50 11.81 -2.42 -10.50
CA SER A 50 13.13 -1.78 -10.49
C SER A 50 13.42 -0.84 -11.66
N GLU A 51 12.75 -1.01 -12.80
CA GLU A 51 13.01 -0.21 -14.01
C GLU A 51 12.32 1.15 -13.91
N ASN A 52 11.04 1.14 -13.52
CA ASN A 52 10.22 2.35 -13.46
C ASN A 52 10.08 2.91 -12.04
N LYS A 53 10.65 2.24 -11.04
CA LYS A 53 10.58 2.56 -9.60
C LYS A 53 9.16 2.60 -9.03
N TYR A 54 8.26 1.79 -9.58
CA TYR A 54 6.91 1.63 -9.04
C TYR A 54 6.90 0.64 -7.88
N VAL A 55 6.01 0.90 -6.92
CA VAL A 55 5.60 -0.07 -5.92
C VAL A 55 4.18 -0.50 -6.24
N TYR A 56 3.97 -1.80 -6.33
CA TYR A 56 2.66 -2.42 -6.50
C TYR A 56 2.23 -3.06 -5.18
N PHE A 57 0.97 -2.85 -4.81
CA PHE A 57 0.30 -3.60 -3.76
C PHE A 57 -0.88 -4.36 -4.37
N PHE A 58 -0.72 -5.68 -4.46
CA PHE A 58 -1.76 -6.60 -4.93
C PHE A 58 -2.57 -7.07 -3.73
N PHE A 59 -3.88 -6.90 -3.77
CA PHE A 59 -4.77 -7.28 -2.69
C PHE A 59 -5.90 -8.16 -3.19
N LYS A 60 -6.05 -9.32 -2.57
CA LYS A 60 -7.11 -10.28 -2.83
C LYS A 60 -8.04 -10.39 -1.62
N PRO A 61 -9.34 -10.06 -1.78
CA PRO A 61 -10.34 -10.29 -0.75
C PRO A 61 -10.44 -11.77 -0.39
N ASN A 62 -10.69 -12.07 0.88
CA ASN A 62 -10.90 -13.46 1.35
C ASN A 62 -12.16 -13.63 2.19
N ILE A 63 -13.10 -12.70 2.07
CA ILE A 63 -14.36 -12.65 2.80
C ILE A 63 -15.54 -12.88 1.85
N SER A 64 -16.51 -13.69 2.28
CA SER A 64 -17.66 -14.05 1.45
C SER A 64 -18.92 -13.24 1.72
N ASN A 65 -19.07 -12.65 2.93
CA ASN A 65 -20.36 -12.11 3.39
C ASN A 65 -20.21 -10.77 4.13
N ARG A 66 -19.40 -9.84 3.62
CA ARG A 66 -19.21 -8.53 4.28
C ARG A 66 -19.30 -7.42 3.25
N GLU A 67 -20.14 -6.43 3.52
CA GLU A 67 -20.37 -5.29 2.64
C GLU A 67 -19.16 -4.33 2.61
N THR A 68 -18.42 -4.21 3.71
CA THR A 68 -17.31 -3.27 3.84
C THR A 68 -16.10 -3.86 4.54
N GLY A 69 -14.90 -3.43 4.15
CA GLY A 69 -13.64 -3.74 4.84
C GLY A 69 -12.64 -2.60 4.73
N TYR A 70 -11.44 -2.79 5.29
CA TYR A 70 -10.37 -1.82 5.11
C TYR A 70 -9.00 -2.46 4.89
N ILE A 71 -8.13 -1.67 4.29
CA ILE A 71 -6.68 -1.88 4.23
C ILE A 71 -6.04 -0.65 4.87
N THR A 72 -5.09 -0.88 5.75
CA THR A 72 -4.21 0.16 6.28
C THR A 72 -2.80 -0.12 5.77
N LEU A 73 -2.27 0.75 4.93
CA LEU A 73 -0.90 0.70 4.44
C LEU A 73 0.01 1.44 5.42
N HIS A 74 1.13 0.84 5.79
CA HIS A 74 2.11 1.41 6.70
C HIS A 74 3.45 1.57 6.00
N LEU A 75 3.98 2.79 6.05
CA LEU A 75 5.28 3.16 5.52
C LEU A 75 6.19 3.49 6.69
N ASN A 76 7.21 2.66 6.91
CA ASN A 76 8.15 2.81 8.02
C ASN A 76 9.56 2.91 7.48
N GLY A 77 10.19 4.06 7.58
CA GLY A 77 11.53 4.25 7.04
C GLY A 77 12.47 4.92 8.01
N THR A 78 13.75 4.69 7.77
CA THR A 78 14.77 5.59 8.29
C THR A 78 15.60 6.14 7.15
N VAL A 79 15.54 7.46 6.97
CA VAL A 79 16.38 8.17 6.00
C VAL A 79 17.52 8.91 6.72
N ARG A 80 18.64 9.07 6.01
CA ARG A 80 19.76 9.91 6.45
C ARG A 80 19.76 11.22 5.67
N LEU A 81 19.66 12.34 6.38
CA LEU A 81 19.79 13.68 5.84
C LEU A 81 21.13 14.26 6.32
N GLY A 82 22.17 14.07 5.52
CA GLY A 82 23.55 14.31 5.95
C GLY A 82 23.93 13.38 7.10
N GLU A 83 24.33 13.95 8.24
CA GLU A 83 24.66 13.19 9.46
C GLU A 83 23.42 12.85 10.32
N LYS A 84 22.25 13.43 10.03
CA LYS A 84 21.04 13.24 10.83
C LYS A 84 20.27 12.01 10.35
N LYS A 85 19.90 11.15 11.31
CA LYS A 85 18.98 10.03 11.09
C LYS A 85 17.56 10.50 11.40
N VAL A 86 16.66 10.44 10.43
CA VAL A 86 15.24 10.77 10.60
C VAL A 86 14.43 9.49 10.42
N VAL A 87 13.66 9.13 11.45
CA VAL A 87 12.70 8.02 11.41
C VAL A 87 11.35 8.60 11.07
N PHE A 88 10.66 8.02 10.11
CA PHE A 88 9.31 8.42 9.77
C PHE A 88 8.37 7.21 9.74
N HIS A 89 7.12 7.49 10.06
CA HIS A 89 6.01 6.55 10.04
C HIS A 89 4.84 7.28 9.39
N ASP A 90 4.37 6.74 8.28
CA ASP A 90 3.15 7.21 7.63
C ASP A 90 2.16 6.06 7.47
N THR A 91 0.88 6.38 7.51
CA THR A 91 -0.19 5.39 7.45
C THR A 91 -1.34 5.93 6.61
N GLU A 92 -1.72 5.18 5.57
CA GLU A 92 -2.88 5.49 4.73
C GLU A 92 -3.94 4.40 4.91
N LYS A 93 -5.19 4.81 5.19
CA LYS A 93 -6.32 3.90 5.37
C LYS A 93 -7.28 3.98 4.19
N ILE A 94 -7.48 2.84 3.54
CA ILE A 94 -8.32 2.67 2.37
C ILE A 94 -9.55 1.84 2.76
N TYR A 95 -10.73 2.36 2.45
CA TYR A 95 -12.00 1.67 2.69
C TYR A 95 -12.44 0.95 1.41
N LEU A 96 -12.88 -0.30 1.58
CA LEU A 96 -13.36 -1.14 0.50
C LEU A 96 -14.85 -1.42 0.68
N LEU A 97 -15.60 -1.26 -0.41
CA LEU A 97 -16.99 -1.67 -0.53
C LEU A 97 -17.03 -2.92 -1.41
N PHE A 98 -17.51 -4.04 -0.87
CA PHE A 98 -17.64 -5.27 -1.62
C PHE A 98 -19.00 -5.34 -2.29
N LYS A 99 -19.01 -5.58 -3.60
CA LYS A 99 -20.24 -5.77 -4.37
C LYS A 99 -20.57 -7.25 -4.43
N ASP A 100 -21.71 -7.63 -3.89
CA ASP A 100 -22.25 -8.98 -4.10
C ASP A 100 -22.74 -9.11 -5.55
N PHE A 101 -22.46 -10.27 -6.14
CA PHE A 101 -23.14 -10.74 -7.33
C PHE A 101 -24.63 -10.90 -6.97
N SER A 102 -25.44 -9.93 -7.38
CA SER A 102 -26.90 -10.06 -7.34
C SER A 102 -27.38 -10.97 -8.46
#